data_AF-A0A930R7D8-F1
#
_entry.id   AF-A0A930R7D8-F1
#
_cell.length_a   1.000
_cell.length_b   1.000
_cell.length_c   1.000
_cell.angle_alpha   90.00
_cell.angle_beta   90.00
_cell.angle_gamma   90.00
#
_symmetry.space_group_name_H-M   'P 1'
#
loop_
_entity.id
_entity.type
_entity.pdbx_description
1 polymer ?
#
loop_
_entity_poly.entity_id
_entity_poly.type
_entity_poly.pdbx_seq_one_letter_code
_entity_poly.pdbx_strand_id
1 'polypeptide(L)'
;MNNHKEEQLLKQMIEILAQESGETVSVKGKTPEELKAEWRGLVNVRQPKEASAEYIALEKEYLKEYHSPRVQTLSDCVPTANDQIKLYYGDLCELKVDAIVNAANSEMLGCFIPNHRCIDNAIHTFSGIELRSFCHHLMDEQGKKEPVGKAKI
;
A
#
# COMPACT_ATOMS: atom_id res chain seq x y z
N MET A 1 8.34 -15.09 3.94
CA MET A 1 7.61 -15.22 5.22
C MET A 1 7.04 -16.63 5.36
N ASN A 2 7.12 -17.25 6.55
CA ASN A 2 6.33 -18.46 6.82
C ASN A 2 4.86 -18.04 7.03
N ASN A 3 3.91 -18.77 6.45
CA ASN A 3 2.47 -18.52 6.53
C ASN A 3 2.00 -18.23 7.96
N HIS A 4 2.59 -18.88 8.97
CA HIS A 4 2.23 -18.63 10.37
C HIS A 4 2.52 -17.19 10.85
N LYS A 5 3.68 -16.63 10.47
CA LYS A 5 4.06 -15.26 10.85
C LYS A 5 3.20 -14.24 10.09
N GLU A 6 2.94 -14.49 8.81
CA GLU A 6 2.04 -13.67 7.99
C GLU A 6 0.65 -13.57 8.62
N GLU A 7 0.09 -14.73 8.96
CA GLU A 7 -1.23 -14.85 9.57
C GLU A 7 -1.31 -14.09 10.90
N GLN A 8 -0.28 -14.21 11.74
CA GLN A 8 -0.23 -13.50 13.02
C GLN A 8 -0.19 -11.98 12.87
N LEU A 9 0.67 -11.46 11.96
CA LEU A 9 0.78 -10.02 11.71
C LEU A 9 -0.54 -9.48 11.16
N LEU A 10 -1.13 -10.15 10.17
CA LEU A 10 -2.41 -9.73 9.58
C LEU A 10 -3.54 -9.70 10.63
N LYS A 11 -3.63 -10.71 11.49
CA LYS A 11 -4.64 -10.76 12.56
C LYS A 11 -4.54 -9.56 13.51
N GLN A 12 -3.33 -9.26 14.00
CA GLN A 12 -3.11 -8.13 14.91
C GLN A 12 -3.43 -6.80 14.22
N MET A 13 -3.00 -6.61 12.96
CA MET A 13 -3.31 -5.41 12.19
C MET A 13 -4.82 -5.24 11.97
N ILE A 14 -5.55 -6.32 11.63
CA ILE A 14 -7.01 -6.29 11.45
C ILE A 14 -7.71 -5.94 12.77
N GLU A 15 -7.29 -6.52 13.89
CA GLU A 15 -7.86 -6.22 15.20
C GLU A 15 -7.71 -4.75 15.58
N ILE A 16 -6.53 -4.16 15.38
CA ILE A 16 -6.28 -2.74 15.65
C ILE A 16 -7.15 -1.86 14.74
N LEU A 17 -7.19 -2.15 13.44
CA LEU A 17 -7.98 -1.36 12.48
C LEU A 17 -9.48 -1.45 12.75
N ALA A 18 -9.99 -2.63 13.10
CA ALA A 18 -11.39 -2.84 13.44
C ALA A 18 -11.77 -2.11 14.74
N GLN A 19 -10.92 -2.17 15.76
CA GLN A 19 -11.13 -1.40 16.99
C GLN A 19 -11.13 0.11 16.71
N GLU A 20 -10.23 0.58 15.84
CA GLU A 20 -10.16 1.98 15.44
C GLU A 20 -11.43 2.47 14.70
N SER A 21 -12.09 1.60 13.92
CA SER A 21 -13.36 1.92 13.25
C SER A 21 -14.60 1.65 14.11
N GLY A 22 -14.45 1.08 15.30
CA GLY A 22 -15.56 0.65 16.15
C GLY A 22 -16.29 -0.60 15.62
N GLU A 23 -15.64 -1.36 14.75
CA GLU A 23 -16.16 -2.59 14.17
C GLU A 23 -15.60 -3.83 14.88
N THR A 24 -16.29 -4.96 14.74
CA THR A 24 -15.77 -6.26 15.14
C THR A 24 -15.62 -7.14 13.92
N VAL A 25 -14.37 -7.50 13.60
CA VAL A 25 -14.06 -8.38 12.47
C VAL A 25 -13.62 -9.73 13.00
N SER A 26 -14.31 -10.80 12.59
CA SER A 26 -13.87 -12.16 12.92
C SER A 26 -12.67 -12.54 12.05
N VAL A 27 -11.57 -12.92 12.68
CA VAL A 27 -10.35 -13.42 12.03
C VAL A 27 -10.17 -14.94 12.19
N LYS A 28 -11.08 -15.61 12.91
CA LYS A 28 -10.96 -17.04 13.23
C LYS A 28 -11.28 -17.88 12.00
N GLY A 29 -10.37 -18.80 11.67
CA GLY A 29 -10.54 -19.76 10.58
C GLY A 29 -10.30 -19.20 9.17
N LYS A 30 -9.92 -17.92 9.05
CA LYS A 30 -9.58 -17.30 7.75
C LYS A 30 -8.21 -17.78 7.25
N THR A 31 -8.08 -17.98 5.94
CA THR A 31 -6.78 -18.23 5.30
C THR A 31 -5.92 -16.96 5.26
N PRO A 32 -4.60 -17.06 5.00
CA PRO A 32 -3.75 -15.88 4.81
C PRO A 32 -4.26 -14.94 3.71
N GLU A 33 -4.81 -15.47 2.62
CA GLU A 33 -5.38 -14.68 1.51
C GLU A 33 -6.63 -13.92 1.94
N GLU A 34 -7.52 -14.57 2.71
CA GLU A 34 -8.73 -13.93 3.25
C GLU A 34 -8.37 -12.84 4.26
N LEU A 35 -7.40 -13.09 5.13
CA LEU A 35 -6.89 -12.09 6.07
C LEU A 35 -6.25 -10.91 5.34
N LYS A 36 -5.50 -11.15 4.28
CA LYS A 36 -4.90 -10.08 3.47
C LYS A 36 -5.98 -9.23 2.78
N ALA A 37 -7.02 -9.85 2.24
CA ALA A 37 -8.14 -9.14 1.62
C ALA A 37 -8.93 -8.30 2.64
N GLU A 38 -9.10 -8.82 3.86
CA GLU A 38 -9.70 -8.10 4.98
C GLU A 38 -8.86 -6.89 5.40
N TRP A 39 -7.58 -7.11 5.69
CA TRP A 39 -6.63 -6.06 6.05
C TRP A 39 -6.59 -4.96 4.98
N ARG A 40 -6.48 -5.34 3.71
CA ARG A 40 -6.48 -4.40 2.59
C ARG A 40 -7.78 -3.60 2.54
N GLY A 41 -8.93 -4.25 2.72
CA GLY A 41 -10.23 -3.58 2.76
C GLY A 41 -10.29 -2.49 3.84
N LEU A 42 -9.88 -2.83 5.06
CA LEU A 42 -9.84 -1.91 6.20
C LEU A 42 -8.89 -0.72 5.96
N VAL A 43 -7.67 -0.99 5.47
CA VAL A 43 -6.70 0.06 5.12
C VAL A 43 -7.25 0.97 4.03
N ASN A 44 -7.93 0.43 3.02
CA ASN A 44 -8.46 1.22 1.90
C ASN A 44 -9.49 2.26 2.35
N VAL A 45 -10.37 1.93 3.30
CA VAL A 45 -11.42 2.84 3.79
C VAL A 45 -10.98 3.74 4.94
N ARG A 46 -9.84 3.45 5.58
CA ARG A 46 -9.32 4.21 6.72
C ARG A 46 -9.08 5.68 6.34
N GLN A 47 -9.65 6.60 7.11
CA GLN A 47 -9.43 8.05 6.92
C GLN A 47 -7.95 8.43 7.14
N PRO A 48 -7.46 9.51 6.49
CA PRO A 48 -6.09 9.97 6.70
C PRO A 48 -5.93 10.55 8.11
N LYS A 49 -5.37 9.76 9.01
CA LYS A 49 -5.02 10.17 10.36
C LYS A 49 -3.81 9.39 10.83
N GLU A 50 -3.09 9.95 11.80
CA GLU A 50 -1.98 9.23 12.44
C GLU A 50 -2.44 7.88 12.96
N ALA A 51 -1.60 6.87 12.78
CA ALA A 51 -1.83 5.54 13.33
C ALA A 51 -0.98 5.32 14.57
N SER A 52 -1.39 4.35 15.39
CA SER A 52 -0.61 3.98 16.57
C SER A 52 0.77 3.49 16.16
N ALA A 53 1.77 3.80 16.98
CA ALA A 53 3.14 3.30 16.77
C ALA A 53 3.19 1.76 16.71
N GLU A 54 2.28 1.09 17.44
CA GLU A 54 2.09 -0.36 17.40
C GLU A 54 1.68 -0.84 16.00
N TYR A 55 0.63 -0.26 15.39
CA TYR A 55 0.21 -0.64 14.04
C TYR A 55 1.32 -0.40 13.02
N ILE A 56 2.00 0.75 13.12
CA ILE A 56 3.10 1.10 12.22
C ILE A 56 4.24 0.08 12.30
N ALA A 57 4.58 -0.40 13.49
CA ALA A 57 5.61 -1.43 13.66
C ALA A 57 5.20 -2.76 13.00
N LEU A 58 3.95 -3.19 13.20
CA LEU A 58 3.41 -4.42 12.60
C LEU A 58 3.36 -4.35 11.08
N GLU A 59 2.87 -3.24 10.52
CA GLU A 59 2.78 -3.04 9.08
C GLU A 59 4.16 -2.98 8.43
N LYS A 60 5.12 -2.29 9.04
CA LYS A 60 6.51 -2.26 8.56
C LYS A 60 7.13 -3.64 8.52
N GLU A 61 6.88 -4.46 9.55
CA GLU A 61 7.35 -5.85 9.56
C GLU A 61 6.67 -6.69 8.47
N TYR A 62 5.34 -6.58 8.35
CA TYR A 62 4.57 -7.30 7.32
C TYR A 62 5.02 -6.93 5.90
N LEU A 63 5.09 -5.64 5.57
CA LEU A 63 5.46 -5.18 4.23
C LEU A 63 6.91 -5.52 3.89
N LYS A 64 7.83 -5.46 4.85
CA LYS A 64 9.22 -5.90 4.64
C LYS A 64 9.28 -7.38 4.24
N GLU A 65 8.59 -8.23 4.98
CA GLU A 65 8.53 -9.68 4.73
C GLU A 65 7.75 -10.01 3.44
N TYR A 66 6.73 -9.22 3.13
CA TYR A 66 5.94 -9.33 1.90
C TYR A 66 6.79 -9.05 0.65
N HIS A 67 7.58 -7.98 0.67
CA HIS A 67 8.37 -7.51 -0.48
C HIS A 67 9.71 -8.24 -0.64
N SER A 68 10.38 -8.62 0.46
CA SER A 68 11.75 -9.18 0.43
C SER A 68 11.98 -10.32 -0.57
N PRO A 69 11.08 -11.30 -0.77
CA PRO A 69 11.32 -12.39 -1.71
C PRO A 69 10.97 -12.07 -3.17
N ARG A 70 10.42 -10.88 -3.44
CA ARG A 70 9.83 -10.50 -4.74
C ARG A 70 10.64 -9.48 -5.52
N VAL A 71 11.65 -8.88 -4.87
CA VAL A 71 12.42 -7.76 -5.41
C VAL A 71 13.01 -8.07 -6.79
N GLN A 72 12.62 -7.27 -7.78
CA GLN A 72 13.20 -7.23 -9.11
C GLN A 72 14.09 -6.00 -9.27
N THR A 73 14.95 -6.00 -10.28
CA THR A 73 15.89 -4.92 -10.55
C THR A 73 15.90 -4.54 -12.03
N LEU A 74 16.69 -3.53 -12.38
CA LEU A 74 16.85 -3.11 -13.78
C LEU A 74 17.50 -4.19 -14.68
N SER A 75 18.10 -5.24 -14.13
CA SER A 75 18.58 -6.39 -14.93
C SER A 75 17.47 -7.33 -15.36
N ASP A 76 16.33 -7.31 -14.66
CA ASP A 76 15.15 -8.14 -14.97
C ASP A 76 14.25 -7.47 -16.02
N CYS A 77 14.60 -6.25 -16.46
CA CYS A 77 13.89 -5.50 -17.48
C CYS A 77 14.42 -5.81 -18.89
N VAL A 78 13.52 -5.81 -19.88
CA VAL A 78 13.83 -6.01 -21.29
C VAL A 78 14.37 -4.72 -21.91
N PRO A 79 15.53 -4.73 -22.58
CA PRO A 79 16.07 -3.54 -23.25
C PRO A 79 15.21 -3.16 -24.47
N THR A 80 15.27 -1.89 -24.86
CA THR A 80 14.66 -1.39 -26.11
C THR A 80 15.74 -0.84 -27.05
N ALA A 81 15.33 -0.30 -28.21
CA ALA A 81 16.26 0.39 -29.11
C ALA A 81 16.81 1.72 -28.53
N ASN A 82 16.21 2.22 -27.44
CA ASN A 82 16.72 3.36 -26.70
C ASN A 82 17.30 2.86 -25.37
N ASP A 83 18.59 3.07 -25.13
CA ASP A 83 19.31 2.61 -23.94
C ASP A 83 18.77 3.21 -22.62
N GLN A 84 18.01 4.31 -22.71
CA GLN A 84 17.35 4.95 -21.56
C GLN A 84 15.95 4.40 -21.26
N ILE A 85 15.42 3.51 -22.10
CA ILE A 85 14.07 2.95 -21.96
C ILE A 85 14.17 1.43 -21.86
N LYS A 86 13.59 0.89 -20.78
CA LYS A 86 13.41 -0.55 -20.58
C LYS A 86 11.94 -0.88 -20.38
N LEU A 87 11.57 -2.11 -20.70
CA LEU A 87 10.24 -2.65 -20.44
C LEU A 87 10.30 -3.65 -19.29
N TYR A 88 9.36 -3.54 -18.35
CA TYR A 88 9.21 -4.48 -17.26
C TYR A 88 7.79 -5.04 -17.27
N TYR A 89 7.66 -6.35 -17.13
CA TYR A 89 6.39 -7.04 -17.01
C TYR A 89 6.35 -7.75 -15.65
N GLY A 90 5.57 -7.22 -14.72
CA GLY A 90 5.47 -7.71 -13.36
C GLY A 90 4.74 -6.73 -12.45
N ASP A 91 4.79 -6.96 -11.14
CA ASP A 91 4.21 -6.04 -10.16
C ASP A 91 5.15 -4.83 -9.99
N LEU A 92 4.62 -3.63 -10.25
CA LEU A 92 5.37 -2.38 -10.13
C LEU A 92 5.96 -2.18 -8.72
N CYS A 93 5.29 -2.68 -7.68
CA CYS A 93 5.74 -2.54 -6.29
C CYS A 93 6.96 -3.42 -5.96
N GLU A 94 7.31 -4.36 -6.84
CA GLU A 94 8.44 -5.28 -6.67
C GLU A 94 9.72 -4.75 -7.32
N LEU A 95 9.63 -3.74 -8.20
CA LEU A 95 10.76 -3.23 -8.95
C LEU A 95 11.59 -2.24 -8.11
N LYS A 96 12.85 -2.59 -7.84
CA LYS A 96 13.81 -1.73 -7.13
C LYS A 96 14.34 -0.62 -8.05
N VAL A 97 13.73 0.55 -7.91
CA VAL A 97 14.09 1.81 -8.59
C VAL A 97 14.01 2.97 -7.62
N ASP A 98 14.55 4.12 -8.02
CA ASP A 98 14.57 5.33 -7.17
C ASP A 98 13.17 5.89 -6.93
N ALA A 99 12.27 5.78 -7.90
CA ALA A 99 10.88 6.22 -7.80
C ALA A 99 9.96 5.42 -8.74
N ILE A 100 8.71 5.28 -8.34
CA ILE A 100 7.61 4.78 -9.16
C ILE A 100 6.57 5.89 -9.35
N VAL A 101 5.83 5.87 -10.46
CA VAL A 101 4.79 6.86 -10.73
C VAL A 101 3.43 6.26 -10.38
N ASN A 102 2.69 6.92 -9.48
CA ASN A 102 1.30 6.58 -9.17
C ASN A 102 0.33 7.36 -10.07
N ALA A 103 -0.67 6.69 -10.63
CA ALA A 103 -1.81 7.31 -11.29
C ALA A 103 -2.87 7.71 -10.24
N ALA A 104 -2.61 8.78 -9.52
CA ALA A 104 -3.47 9.28 -8.45
C ALA A 104 -4.74 9.99 -8.98
N ASN A 105 -5.74 10.09 -8.10
CA ASN A 105 -6.92 10.94 -8.31
C ASN A 105 -6.71 12.35 -7.71
N SER A 106 -7.64 13.28 -7.97
CA SER A 106 -7.50 14.70 -7.56
C SER A 106 -7.45 14.94 -6.05
N GLU A 107 -7.94 13.98 -5.24
CA GLU A 107 -7.83 14.08 -3.78
C GLU A 107 -6.41 13.73 -3.30
N MET A 108 -5.63 12.98 -4.08
CA MET A 108 -4.28 12.48 -3.72
C MET A 108 -4.24 11.56 -2.49
N LEU A 109 -5.39 11.13 -1.96
CA LEU A 109 -5.50 10.29 -0.77
C LEU A 109 -5.54 8.78 -1.07
N GLY A 110 -5.25 8.39 -2.30
CA GLY A 110 -5.38 7.03 -2.78
C GLY A 110 -6.82 6.60 -3.05
N CYS A 111 -7.03 5.30 -3.15
CA CYS A 111 -8.34 4.71 -3.46
C CYS A 111 -9.05 4.23 -2.19
N PHE A 112 -10.31 4.66 -2.01
CA PHE A 112 -11.17 4.27 -0.88
C PHE A 112 -12.11 3.09 -1.17
N ILE A 113 -12.06 2.51 -2.38
CA ILE A 113 -12.87 1.34 -2.72
C ILE A 113 -12.14 0.09 -2.21
N PRO A 114 -12.72 -0.68 -1.27
CA PRO A 114 -12.08 -1.88 -0.72
C PRO A 114 -11.63 -2.84 -1.82
N ASN A 115 -10.38 -3.29 -1.75
CA ASN A 115 -9.81 -4.29 -2.65
C ASN A 115 -9.86 -3.93 -4.16
N HIS A 116 -10.08 -2.65 -4.50
CA HIS A 116 -10.15 -2.22 -5.89
C HIS A 116 -8.83 -2.47 -6.63
N ARG A 117 -8.91 -2.97 -7.86
CA ARG A 117 -7.75 -3.43 -8.65
C ARG A 117 -7.05 -2.30 -9.43
N CYS A 118 -7.20 -1.05 -9.00
CA CYS A 118 -6.48 0.08 -9.59
C CYS A 118 -5.05 0.22 -9.00
N ILE A 119 -4.15 0.83 -9.76
CA ILE A 119 -2.74 0.99 -9.37
C ILE A 119 -2.60 1.86 -8.11
N ASP A 120 -3.44 2.89 -7.97
CA ASP A 120 -3.47 3.79 -6.82
C ASP A 120 -3.74 3.04 -5.51
N ASN A 121 -4.70 2.09 -5.54
CA ASN A 121 -4.99 1.23 -4.40
C ASN A 121 -3.79 0.31 -4.07
N ALA A 122 -3.16 -0.28 -5.10
CA ALA A 122 -2.03 -1.18 -4.91
C ALA A 122 -0.83 -0.44 -4.29
N ILE A 123 -0.45 0.71 -4.86
CA ILE A 123 0.66 1.54 -4.36
C ILE A 123 0.39 1.99 -2.93
N HIS A 124 -0.79 2.56 -2.63
CA HIS A 124 -1.11 2.99 -1.27
C HIS A 124 -1.14 1.83 -0.26
N THR A 125 -1.68 0.67 -0.64
CA THR A 125 -1.74 -0.50 0.26
C THR A 125 -0.35 -1.02 0.57
N PHE A 126 0.50 -1.20 -0.44
CA PHE A 126 1.79 -1.87 -0.29
C PHE A 126 2.96 -0.94 0.01
N SER A 127 2.74 0.38 0.04
CA SER A 127 3.68 1.37 0.59
C SER A 127 3.49 1.61 2.10
N GLY A 128 2.35 1.18 2.66
CA GLY A 128 1.96 1.42 4.05
C GLY A 128 1.10 2.66 4.23
N ILE A 129 0.33 2.69 5.34
CA ILE A 129 -0.68 3.72 5.59
C ILE A 129 -0.10 5.11 5.79
N GLU A 130 1.19 5.21 6.13
CA GLU A 130 1.91 6.47 6.29
C GLU A 130 1.86 7.30 5.00
N LEU A 131 1.84 6.66 3.82
CA LEU A 131 1.74 7.37 2.54
C LEU A 131 0.46 8.21 2.44
N ARG A 132 -0.69 7.68 2.89
CA ARG A 132 -1.96 8.43 2.87
C ARG A 132 -1.90 9.62 3.83
N SER A 133 -1.31 9.46 5.01
CA SER A 133 -1.18 10.55 5.99
C SER A 133 -0.23 11.64 5.48
N PHE A 134 0.87 11.26 4.84
CA PHE A 134 1.77 12.19 4.16
C PHE A 134 1.05 12.99 3.06
N CYS A 135 0.33 12.29 2.17
CA CYS A 135 -0.46 12.94 1.12
C CYS A 135 -1.50 13.89 1.70
N HIS A 136 -2.16 13.53 2.81
CA HIS A 136 -3.14 14.39 3.45
C HIS A 136 -2.53 15.71 3.94
N HIS A 137 -1.40 15.66 4.66
CA HIS A 137 -0.71 16.87 5.09
C HIS A 137 -0.29 17.74 3.90
N LEU A 138 0.26 17.12 2.86
CA LEU A 138 0.66 17.81 1.63
C LEU A 138 -0.51 18.52 0.94
N MET A 139 -1.69 17.89 0.92
CA MET A 139 -2.90 18.46 0.32
C MET A 139 -3.56 19.53 1.19
N ASP A 140 -3.50 19.37 2.51
CA ASP A 140 -3.99 20.37 3.47
C ASP A 140 -3.15 21.65 3.38
N GLU A 141 -1.82 21.53 3.32
CA GLU A 141 -0.92 22.66 3.10
C GLU A 141 -1.16 23.34 1.75
N GLN A 142 -1.46 22.54 0.70
CA GLN A 142 -1.81 23.07 -0.61
C GLN A 142 -3.17 23.81 -0.63
N GLY A 143 -4.11 23.40 0.22
CA GLY A 143 -5.43 24.02 0.37
C GLY A 143 -6.39 23.85 -0.83
N LYS A 144 -6.06 22.97 -1.78
CA LYS A 144 -6.90 22.66 -2.95
C LYS A 144 -6.57 21.29 -3.54
N LYS A 145 -7.54 20.73 -4.28
CA LYS A 145 -7.38 19.48 -5.05
C LYS A 145 -6.28 19.58 -6.10
N GLU A 146 -5.67 18.44 -6.41
CA GLU A 146 -4.57 18.39 -7.37
C GLU A 146 -5.11 18.49 -8.80
N PRO A 147 -4.61 19.44 -9.61
CA PRO A 147 -5.02 19.54 -11.01
C PRO A 147 -4.34 18.46 -11.86
N VAL A 148 -5.01 18.08 -12.94
CA VAL A 148 -4.50 17.10 -13.92
C VAL A 148 -3.18 17.57 -14.54
N GLY A 149 -2.25 16.63 -14.77
CA GLY A 149 -0.97 16.90 -15.44
C GLY A 149 0.12 17.51 -14.54
N LYS A 150 -0.03 17.37 -13.22
CA LYS A 150 1.00 17.71 -12.22
C LYS A 150 1.60 16.46 -11.59
N ALA A 151 2.72 16.67 -10.90
CA ALA A 151 3.40 15.64 -10.13
C ALA A 151 3.74 16.19 -8.74
N LYS A 152 3.67 15.32 -7.74
CA LYS A 152 4.18 15.52 -6.39
C LYS A 152 5.15 14.40 -6.06
N ILE A 153 6.15 14.71 -5.25
CA ILE A 153 7.20 13.79 -4.79
C ILE A 153 7.19 13.87 -3.28
#